data_AF-A0A7S4HP76-F1
#
_entry.id   AF-A0A7S4HP76-F1
#
_cell.length_a   1.000
_cell.length_b   1.000
_cell.length_c   1.000
_cell.angle_alpha   90.00
_cell.angle_beta   90.00
_cell.angle_gamma   90.00
#
_symmetry.space_group_name_H-M   'P 1'
#
loop_
_entity.id
_entity.type
_entity.pdbx_description
1 polymer ?
#
loop_
_entity_poly.entity_id
_entity_poly.type
_entity_poly.pdbx_seq_one_letter_code
_entity_poly.pdbx_strand_id
1 'polypeptide(L)'
;GRGISNPIDRRCGGGVTASATPRFAAASSSSSSAAESDDDGEAVRLPTTEQLSSDPFMKQISYASEAIVPLLSDVERDDETTDLLSAQLSHSDGIRGFFVSYLTGGGGDDDGVTTAADDDVVPAPLREAMAAVDAEELVPLACMNVIMPTAMVTMHEDPELSASSARTAERGAKVLGALLETNESHAAVVRNNCAAILAVANGEAGRDADDDDDDQELLRYWSEFCDKWGYGPKQLEDIAGAVSEFC
;
A
#
# COMPACT_ATOMS: atom_id res chain seq x y z
N GLY A 1 -26.20 3.88 -63.49
CA GLY A 1 -26.74 5.00 -62.69
C GLY A 1 -25.94 5.09 -61.42
N ARG A 2 -25.30 6.23 -61.18
CA ARG A 2 -24.50 6.49 -59.98
C ARG A 2 -25.45 6.84 -58.83
N GLY A 3 -25.29 6.17 -57.69
CA GLY A 3 -25.93 6.52 -56.42
C GLY A 3 -24.87 7.02 -55.44
N ILE A 4 -24.87 8.32 -55.21
CA ILE A 4 -24.06 9.07 -54.24
C ILE A 4 -24.96 9.31 -53.03
N SER A 5 -24.49 9.11 -51.79
CA SER A 5 -24.93 9.87 -50.61
C SER A 5 -24.03 9.64 -49.39
N ASN A 6 -23.18 10.66 -49.18
CA ASN A 6 -22.64 11.34 -48.00
C ASN A 6 -22.15 10.66 -46.70
N PRO A 7 -21.02 11.19 -46.16
CA PRO A 7 -20.46 10.87 -44.84
C PRO A 7 -21.04 11.76 -43.72
N ILE A 8 -21.07 11.21 -42.50
CA ILE A 8 -21.42 11.92 -41.27
C ILE A 8 -20.15 12.52 -40.67
N ASP A 9 -20.15 13.84 -40.59
CA ASP A 9 -19.13 14.71 -40.01
C ASP A 9 -19.44 14.87 -38.50
N ARG A 10 -18.60 14.33 -37.61
CA ARG A 10 -18.69 14.59 -36.15
C ARG A 10 -17.62 15.59 -35.76
N ARG A 11 -18.05 16.85 -35.62
CA ARG A 11 -17.33 17.89 -34.89
C ARG A 11 -17.45 17.64 -33.39
N CYS A 12 -16.32 17.48 -32.72
CA CYS A 12 -16.21 17.70 -31.27
C CYS A 12 -15.45 19.02 -31.05
N GLY A 13 -16.18 20.04 -30.58
CA GLY A 13 -15.63 21.23 -29.97
C GLY A 13 -16.23 21.35 -28.57
N GLY A 14 -15.46 21.85 -27.62
CA GLY A 14 -15.93 22.14 -26.27
C GLY A 14 -14.77 22.21 -25.29
N GLY A 15 -14.42 23.43 -24.88
CA GLY A 15 -13.19 23.76 -24.18
C GLY A 15 -13.14 23.37 -22.71
N VAL A 16 -11.91 23.28 -22.22
CA VAL A 16 -11.60 23.16 -20.79
C VAL A 16 -11.19 24.53 -20.29
N THR A 17 -12.01 25.09 -19.42
CA THR A 17 -11.75 26.33 -18.68
C THR A 17 -10.78 26.04 -17.53
N ALA A 18 -9.73 26.86 -17.45
CA ALA A 18 -8.78 26.91 -16.36
C ALA A 18 -9.48 27.22 -15.01
N SER A 19 -9.14 26.45 -13.97
CA SER A 19 -9.53 26.73 -12.59
C SER A 19 -8.30 27.16 -11.78
N ALA A 20 -8.51 28.20 -10.98
CA ALA A 20 -7.50 29.04 -10.37
C ALA A 20 -6.89 28.44 -9.10
N THR A 21 -5.58 28.61 -8.96
CA THR A 21 -4.80 28.35 -7.75
C THR A 21 -5.00 29.49 -6.74
N PRO A 22 -5.32 29.21 -5.46
CA PRO A 22 -5.31 30.25 -4.44
C PRO A 22 -3.88 30.53 -3.97
N ARG A 23 -3.50 31.81 -4.02
CA ARG A 23 -2.31 32.41 -3.40
C ARG A 23 -2.49 32.42 -1.88
N PHE A 24 -1.62 31.71 -1.14
CA PHE A 24 -1.46 31.93 0.30
C PHE A 24 -0.42 33.03 0.55
N ALA A 25 -0.85 34.00 1.35
CA ALA A 25 -0.06 35.14 1.78
C ALA A 25 0.95 34.72 2.86
N ALA A 26 2.20 35.15 2.69
CA ALA A 26 3.24 35.04 3.69
C ALA A 26 2.95 36.01 4.85
N ALA A 27 2.98 35.50 6.08
CA ALA A 27 3.07 36.30 7.29
C ALA A 27 4.36 35.91 8.02
N SER A 28 5.37 36.76 7.89
CA SER A 28 6.59 36.73 8.69
C SER A 28 6.26 37.05 10.14
N SER A 29 6.70 36.20 11.07
CA SER A 29 6.77 36.51 12.49
C SER A 29 8.07 35.97 13.06
N SER A 30 9.01 36.87 13.29
CA SER A 30 10.24 36.63 14.04
C SER A 30 9.91 36.49 15.51
N SER A 31 10.40 35.45 16.19
CA SER A 31 10.67 35.53 17.63
C SER A 31 11.75 34.53 18.01
N SER A 32 12.90 35.07 18.36
CA SER A 32 14.06 34.39 18.92
C SER A 32 13.92 34.30 20.44
N SER A 33 13.89 33.09 20.97
CA SER A 33 14.09 32.84 22.40
C SER A 33 14.91 31.56 22.54
N ALA A 34 16.17 31.72 22.93
CA ALA A 34 17.02 30.64 23.40
C ALA A 34 16.42 30.09 24.70
N ALA A 35 15.88 28.88 24.63
CA ALA A 35 15.55 28.08 25.80
C ALA A 35 16.62 27.01 25.90
N GLU A 36 17.32 26.98 27.03
CA GLU A 36 18.16 25.87 27.43
C GLU A 36 17.24 24.66 27.64
N SER A 37 17.33 23.70 26.72
CA SER A 37 16.55 22.47 26.75
C SER A 37 17.26 21.46 27.65
N ASP A 38 16.81 21.38 28.90
CA ASP A 38 16.95 20.16 29.70
C ASP A 38 16.14 19.05 28.99
N ASP A 39 16.83 18.29 28.15
CA ASP A 39 16.35 17.12 27.43
C ASP A 39 16.20 15.95 28.41
N ASP A 40 15.22 16.05 29.31
CA ASP A 40 14.72 14.91 30.05
C ASP A 40 13.98 14.03 29.03
N GLY A 41 14.67 13.00 28.52
CA GLY A 41 14.17 12.07 27.51
C GLY A 41 12.74 11.61 27.82
N GLU A 42 11.77 12.23 27.14
CA GLU A 42 10.36 11.93 27.30
C GLU A 42 10.14 10.52 26.78
N ALA A 43 9.94 9.58 27.71
CA ALA A 43 9.68 8.18 27.37
C ALA A 43 8.51 8.11 26.39
N VAL A 44 8.76 7.56 25.20
CA VAL A 44 7.75 7.42 24.14
C VAL A 44 6.56 6.69 24.72
N ARG A 45 5.40 7.37 24.77
CA ARG A 45 4.19 6.81 25.35
C ARG A 45 3.53 5.88 24.34
N LEU A 46 3.59 4.57 24.61
CA LEU A 46 2.94 3.57 23.77
C LEU A 46 1.40 3.72 23.79
N PRO A 47 0.73 3.53 22.65
CA PRO A 47 -0.72 3.47 22.58
C PRO A 47 -1.25 2.23 23.30
N THR A 48 -2.47 2.30 23.83
CA THR A 48 -3.13 1.12 24.42
C THR A 48 -3.73 0.22 23.33
N THR A 49 -3.87 -1.06 23.62
CA THR A 49 -4.54 -2.02 22.70
C THR A 49 -5.98 -1.62 22.37
N GLU A 50 -6.71 -1.03 23.31
CA GLU A 50 -8.07 -0.50 23.08
C GLU A 50 -8.07 0.60 22.00
N GLN A 51 -7.12 1.54 22.07
CA GLN A 51 -6.96 2.57 21.05
C GLN A 51 -6.58 1.95 19.70
N LEU A 52 -5.61 1.04 19.68
CA LEU A 52 -5.17 0.38 18.45
C LEU A 52 -6.28 -0.40 17.75
N SER A 53 -7.19 -1.00 18.52
CA SER A 53 -8.30 -1.81 17.97
C SER A 53 -9.52 -1.02 17.46
N SER A 54 -9.56 0.31 17.68
CA SER A 54 -10.78 1.10 17.43
C SER A 54 -10.57 2.50 16.86
N ASP A 55 -9.37 3.06 16.97
CA ASP A 55 -9.09 4.40 16.48
C ASP A 55 -9.05 4.47 14.94
N PRO A 56 -9.42 5.62 14.36
CA PRO A 56 -9.53 5.77 12.92
C PRO A 56 -8.18 5.75 12.21
N PHE A 57 -8.18 5.41 10.92
CA PHE A 57 -7.01 5.33 10.04
C PHE A 57 -5.90 6.37 10.28
N MET A 58 -6.23 7.67 10.37
CA MET A 58 -5.20 8.71 10.53
C MET A 58 -4.44 8.60 11.86
N LYS A 59 -5.08 8.10 12.92
CA LYS A 59 -4.42 7.82 14.20
C LYS A 59 -3.57 6.55 14.11
N GLN A 60 -4.04 5.55 13.38
CA GLN A 60 -3.30 4.30 13.15
C GLN A 60 -1.96 4.55 12.47
N ILE A 61 -1.91 5.46 11.49
CA ILE A 61 -0.64 5.88 10.87
C ILE A 61 0.32 6.42 11.94
N SER A 62 -0.14 7.36 12.79
CA SER A 62 0.70 7.98 13.81
C SER A 62 1.19 6.96 14.84
N TYR A 63 0.31 6.08 15.32
CA TYR A 63 0.69 5.00 16.24
C TYR A 63 1.74 4.07 15.63
N ALA A 64 1.55 3.70 14.35
CA ALA A 64 2.50 2.87 13.65
C ALA A 64 3.86 3.56 13.49
N SER A 65 3.89 4.82 13.01
CA SER A 65 5.14 5.52 12.71
C SER A 65 5.92 5.95 13.95
N GLU A 66 5.24 6.38 15.01
CA GLU A 66 5.87 6.99 16.19
C GLU A 66 6.18 5.98 17.30
N ALA A 67 5.41 4.89 17.40
CA ALA A 67 5.51 3.94 18.50
C ALA A 67 5.84 2.52 18.03
N ILE A 68 5.08 1.95 17.09
CA ILE A 68 5.15 0.50 16.81
C ILE A 68 6.30 0.12 15.88
N VAL A 69 6.47 0.81 14.75
CA VAL A 69 7.54 0.52 13.79
C VAL A 69 8.94 0.66 14.40
N PRO A 70 9.23 1.66 15.25
CA PRO A 70 10.51 1.72 15.97
C PRO A 70 10.80 0.47 16.81
N LEU A 71 9.79 -0.12 17.46
CA LEU A 71 9.95 -1.34 18.26
C LEU A 71 10.34 -2.55 17.42
N LEU A 72 9.94 -2.59 16.14
CA LEU A 72 10.32 -3.69 15.22
C LEU A 72 11.81 -3.71 14.87
N SER A 73 12.52 -2.59 15.09
CA SER A 73 13.97 -2.51 14.88
C SER A 73 14.76 -2.92 16.12
N ASP A 74 14.10 -3.04 17.27
CA ASP A 74 14.70 -3.55 18.49
C ASP A 74 14.58 -5.09 18.53
N VAL A 75 15.70 -5.77 18.70
CA VAL A 75 15.81 -7.23 18.49
C VAL A 75 15.29 -8.02 19.70
N GLU A 76 14.96 -7.33 20.79
CA GLU A 76 14.33 -7.96 21.94
C GLU A 76 12.87 -8.29 21.61
N ARG A 77 12.62 -9.58 21.35
CA ARG A 77 11.26 -10.14 21.23
C ARG A 77 10.48 -9.82 22.49
N ASP A 78 9.63 -8.82 22.38
CA ASP A 78 8.68 -8.48 23.43
C ASP A 78 7.29 -8.96 23.02
N ASP A 79 6.68 -9.81 23.85
CA ASP A 79 5.29 -10.24 23.70
C ASP A 79 4.36 -9.01 23.63
N GLU A 80 4.75 -7.89 24.27
CA GLU A 80 4.03 -6.61 24.18
C GLU A 80 3.97 -6.06 22.75
N THR A 81 5.05 -6.20 21.96
CA THR A 81 5.07 -5.71 20.57
C THR A 81 4.11 -6.53 19.69
N THR A 82 4.07 -7.85 19.89
CA THR A 82 3.12 -8.73 19.19
C THR A 82 1.68 -8.37 19.57
N ASP A 83 1.39 -8.14 20.85
CA ASP A 83 0.04 -7.76 21.32
C ASP A 83 -0.43 -6.42 20.73
N LEU A 84 0.45 -5.41 20.67
CA LEU A 84 0.15 -4.12 20.04
C LEU A 84 -0.11 -4.29 18.53
N LEU A 85 0.72 -5.06 17.83
CA LEU A 85 0.54 -5.35 16.41
C LEU A 85 -0.77 -6.10 16.17
N SER A 86 -1.09 -7.14 16.95
CA SER A 86 -2.35 -7.87 16.83
C SER A 86 -3.56 -6.97 17.06
N ALA A 87 -3.49 -6.05 18.03
CA ALA A 87 -4.55 -5.08 18.24
C ALA A 87 -4.69 -4.10 17.07
N GLN A 88 -3.57 -3.62 16.50
CA GLN A 88 -3.60 -2.72 15.36
C GLN A 88 -4.08 -3.43 14.08
N LEU A 89 -3.67 -4.67 13.83
CA LEU A 89 -4.05 -5.41 12.63
C LEU A 89 -5.44 -6.06 12.72
N SER A 90 -6.18 -5.85 13.81
CA SER A 90 -7.50 -6.48 14.02
C SER A 90 -8.63 -5.87 13.17
N HIS A 91 -8.33 -4.86 12.35
CA HIS A 91 -9.29 -4.21 11.45
C HIS A 91 -8.59 -3.49 10.29
N SER A 92 -9.29 -3.31 9.18
CA SER A 92 -8.77 -2.70 7.93
C SER A 92 -8.08 -1.35 8.10
N ASP A 93 -8.64 -0.42 8.87
CA ASP A 93 -8.02 0.88 9.13
C ASP A 93 -6.65 0.77 9.81
N GLY A 94 -6.49 -0.19 10.72
CA GLY A 94 -5.24 -0.42 11.41
C GLY A 94 -4.23 -1.18 10.56
N ILE A 95 -4.67 -2.17 9.77
CA ILE A 95 -3.83 -2.83 8.74
C ILE A 95 -3.27 -1.80 7.75
N ARG A 96 -4.13 -0.94 7.20
CA ARG A 96 -3.72 0.09 6.24
C ARG A 96 -2.80 1.12 6.89
N GLY A 97 -3.15 1.59 8.10
CA GLY A 97 -2.34 2.57 8.83
C GLY A 97 -0.94 2.04 9.12
N PHE A 98 -0.85 0.78 9.57
CA PHE A 98 0.41 0.10 9.81
C PHE A 98 1.24 -0.03 8.54
N PHE A 99 0.68 -0.59 7.45
CA PHE A 99 1.44 -0.79 6.21
C PHE A 99 1.91 0.52 5.57
N VAL A 100 1.13 1.60 5.65
CA VAL A 100 1.59 2.91 5.19
C VAL A 100 2.88 3.30 5.93
N SER A 101 2.87 3.26 7.26
CA SER A 101 4.04 3.66 8.05
C SER A 101 5.23 2.70 7.92
N TYR A 102 4.98 1.39 7.93
CA TYR A 102 6.01 0.36 7.83
C TYR A 102 6.70 0.34 6.47
N LEU A 103 5.92 0.39 5.38
CA LEU A 103 6.46 0.24 4.02
C LEU A 103 7.07 1.52 3.47
N THR A 104 6.64 2.70 3.95
CA THR A 104 7.17 4.00 3.50
C THR A 104 8.15 4.64 4.47
N GLY A 105 8.36 4.04 5.65
CA GLY A 105 9.31 4.51 6.67
C GLY A 105 10.75 4.62 6.14
N GLY A 106 11.52 5.58 6.66
CA GLY A 106 12.93 5.78 6.30
C GLY A 106 13.18 6.28 4.86
N GLY A 107 12.14 6.81 4.19
CA GLY A 107 12.21 7.34 2.82
C GLY A 107 12.36 8.85 2.70
N GLY A 108 12.59 9.58 3.79
CA GLY A 108 12.96 11.01 3.73
C GLY A 108 14.43 11.17 3.31
N ASP A 109 14.82 12.39 2.92
CA ASP A 109 16.15 12.83 2.42
C ASP A 109 17.39 12.50 3.30
N ASP A 110 17.25 11.63 4.30
CA ASP A 110 18.31 11.21 5.21
C ASP A 110 18.96 9.91 4.68
N ASP A 111 20.01 10.11 3.87
CA ASP A 111 20.82 9.14 3.13
C ASP A 111 21.42 8.00 4.01
N GLY A 112 20.58 7.06 4.45
CA GLY A 112 21.06 5.78 4.98
C GLY A 112 20.34 5.21 6.19
N VAL A 113 19.19 5.76 6.61
CA VAL A 113 18.41 5.15 7.69
C VAL A 113 17.69 3.89 7.18
N THR A 114 18.29 2.73 7.43
CA THR A 114 17.66 1.42 7.20
C THR A 114 16.58 1.19 8.25
N THR A 115 15.43 0.71 7.81
CA THR A 115 14.29 0.35 8.67
C THR A 115 14.13 -1.17 8.72
N ALA A 116 13.36 -1.67 9.68
CA ALA A 116 13.00 -3.09 9.74
C ALA A 116 12.34 -3.64 8.45
N ALA A 117 11.74 -2.78 7.62
CA ALA A 117 11.19 -3.19 6.32
C ALA A 117 12.28 -3.44 5.26
N ASP A 118 13.48 -2.88 5.44
CA ASP A 118 14.61 -3.07 4.54
C ASP A 118 15.33 -4.40 4.75
N ASP A 119 15.13 -5.05 5.91
CA ASP A 119 15.70 -6.36 6.20
C ASP A 119 15.18 -7.45 5.25
N ASP A 120 15.97 -8.50 5.05
CA ASP A 120 15.60 -9.63 4.17
C ASP A 120 14.43 -10.46 4.73
N VAL A 121 14.17 -10.36 6.04
CA VAL A 121 13.18 -11.17 6.75
C VAL A 121 12.22 -10.26 7.49
N VAL A 122 10.92 -10.47 7.27
CA VAL A 122 9.87 -9.76 8.02
C VAL A 122 10.01 -10.08 9.52
N PRO A 123 10.01 -9.06 10.41
CA PRO A 123 10.20 -9.25 11.85
C PRO A 123 9.23 -10.29 12.45
N ALA A 124 9.74 -11.11 13.36
CA ALA A 124 8.97 -12.20 13.96
C ALA A 124 7.66 -11.73 14.66
N PRO A 125 7.65 -10.65 15.46
CA PRO A 125 6.42 -10.14 16.06
C PRO A 125 5.34 -9.78 15.01
N LEU A 126 5.76 -9.19 13.88
CA LEU A 126 4.85 -8.87 12.78
C LEU A 126 4.33 -10.13 12.08
N ARG A 127 5.18 -11.12 11.82
CA ARG A 127 4.75 -12.41 11.25
C ARG A 127 3.71 -13.11 12.14
N GLU A 128 3.96 -13.14 13.44
CA GLU A 128 3.07 -13.74 14.43
C GLU A 128 1.73 -13.00 14.49
N ALA A 129 1.75 -11.67 14.53
CA ALA A 129 0.53 -10.86 14.51
C ALA A 129 -0.27 -11.08 13.21
N MET A 130 0.37 -11.04 12.04
CA MET A 130 -0.28 -11.28 10.75
C MET A 130 -0.90 -12.69 10.66
N ALA A 131 -0.28 -13.70 11.25
CA ALA A 131 -0.79 -15.08 11.25
C ALA A 131 -2.15 -15.24 11.95
N ALA A 132 -2.49 -14.32 12.84
CA ALA A 132 -3.74 -14.32 13.58
C ALA A 132 -4.85 -13.49 12.92
N VAL A 133 -4.53 -12.71 11.88
CA VAL A 133 -5.50 -11.87 11.16
C VAL A 133 -6.28 -12.73 10.17
N ASP A 134 -7.50 -12.30 9.83
CA ASP A 134 -8.26 -12.90 8.74
C ASP A 134 -7.54 -12.66 7.41
N ALA A 135 -7.19 -13.75 6.71
CA ALA A 135 -6.49 -13.71 5.44
C ALA A 135 -7.29 -12.95 4.36
N GLU A 136 -8.62 -13.06 4.37
CA GLU A 136 -9.49 -12.40 3.39
C GLU A 136 -9.51 -10.86 3.55
N GLU A 137 -9.16 -10.34 4.73
CA GLU A 137 -9.02 -8.91 4.97
C GLU A 137 -7.58 -8.43 4.75
N LEU A 138 -6.60 -9.19 5.24
CA LEU A 138 -5.19 -8.82 5.20
C LEU A 138 -4.57 -8.90 3.80
N VAL A 139 -4.83 -10.00 3.08
CA VAL A 139 -4.14 -10.30 1.82
C VAL A 139 -4.47 -9.31 0.71
N PRO A 140 -5.73 -8.90 0.47
CA PRO A 140 -6.02 -7.91 -0.56
C PRO A 140 -5.30 -6.57 -0.29
N LEU A 141 -5.22 -6.16 0.98
CA LEU A 141 -4.50 -4.94 1.37
C LEU A 141 -2.99 -5.07 1.16
N ALA A 142 -2.41 -6.24 1.49
CA ALA A 142 -0.99 -6.52 1.21
C ALA A 142 -0.70 -6.52 -0.30
N CYS A 143 -1.61 -7.07 -1.13
CA CYS A 143 -1.49 -7.05 -2.58
C CYS A 143 -1.51 -5.60 -3.13
N MET A 144 -2.38 -4.73 -2.62
CA MET A 144 -2.41 -3.31 -3.02
C MET A 144 -1.08 -2.60 -2.74
N ASN A 145 -0.40 -2.96 -1.64
CA ASN A 145 0.91 -2.43 -1.28
C ASN A 145 2.06 -2.91 -2.18
N VAL A 146 1.80 -3.83 -3.11
CA VAL A 146 2.72 -4.19 -4.19
C VAL A 146 2.27 -3.55 -5.50
N ILE A 147 1.01 -3.74 -5.87
CA ILE A 147 0.46 -3.31 -7.17
C ILE A 147 0.58 -1.80 -7.35
N MET A 148 0.10 -1.03 -6.36
CA MET A 148 0.06 0.42 -6.47
C MET A 148 1.46 1.03 -6.63
N PRO A 149 2.42 0.77 -5.74
CA PRO A 149 3.77 1.32 -5.92
C PRO A 149 4.47 0.79 -7.17
N THR A 150 4.26 -0.48 -7.56
CA THR A 150 4.80 -1.03 -8.82
C THR A 150 4.33 -0.21 -10.03
N ALA A 151 3.03 0.08 -10.11
CA ALA A 151 2.47 0.91 -11.18
C ALA A 151 2.99 2.36 -11.15
N MET A 152 3.39 2.86 -9.99
CA MET A 152 3.92 4.23 -9.83
C MET A 152 5.39 4.34 -10.26
N VAL A 153 6.18 3.26 -10.23
CA VAL A 153 7.58 3.25 -10.67
C VAL A 153 7.73 3.82 -12.09
N THR A 154 6.83 3.42 -13.00
CA THR A 154 6.86 3.86 -14.41
C THR A 154 6.05 5.12 -14.69
N MET A 155 5.27 5.60 -13.72
CA MET A 155 4.45 6.80 -13.85
C MET A 155 5.18 8.07 -13.39
N HIS A 156 6.08 7.97 -12.42
CA HIS A 156 6.85 9.12 -11.95
C HIS A 156 7.93 9.52 -12.97
N GLU A 157 7.91 10.79 -13.39
CA GLU A 157 9.02 11.39 -14.15
C GLU A 157 10.22 11.70 -13.24
N ASP A 158 9.96 11.88 -11.94
CA ASP A 158 10.95 12.12 -10.91
C ASP A 158 11.63 10.81 -10.49
N PRO A 159 12.96 10.68 -10.68
CA PRO A 159 13.70 9.49 -10.28
C PRO A 159 13.61 9.16 -8.79
N GLU A 160 13.50 10.16 -7.91
CA GLU A 160 13.44 9.93 -6.46
C GLU A 160 12.08 9.33 -6.06
N LEU A 161 10.99 9.85 -6.61
CA LEU A 161 9.65 9.29 -6.40
C LEU A 161 9.50 7.89 -7.00
N SER A 162 10.11 7.65 -8.17
CA SER A 162 10.18 6.32 -8.79
C SER A 162 10.94 5.33 -7.91
N ALA A 163 12.12 5.72 -7.39
CA ALA A 163 12.91 4.89 -6.48
C ALA A 163 12.19 4.60 -5.16
N SER A 164 11.51 5.60 -4.59
CA SER A 164 10.69 5.44 -3.38
C SER A 164 9.52 4.47 -3.60
N SER A 165 8.86 4.55 -4.75
CA SER A 165 7.82 3.61 -5.16
C SER A 165 8.39 2.20 -5.32
N ALA A 166 9.53 2.04 -6.00
CA ALA A 166 10.17 0.74 -6.17
C ALA A 166 10.52 0.09 -4.83
N ARG A 167 11.08 0.87 -3.89
CA ARG A 167 11.38 0.40 -2.53
C ARG A 167 10.13 -0.03 -1.78
N THR A 168 9.04 0.74 -1.89
CA THR A 168 7.76 0.40 -1.25
C THR A 168 7.20 -0.91 -1.82
N ALA A 169 7.26 -1.11 -3.13
CA ALA A 169 6.84 -2.35 -3.79
C ALA A 169 7.67 -3.56 -3.33
N GLU A 170 9.00 -3.42 -3.26
CA GLU A 170 9.91 -4.46 -2.76
C GLU A 170 9.59 -4.85 -1.32
N ARG A 171 9.40 -3.87 -0.43
CA ARG A 171 9.00 -4.10 0.96
C ARG A 171 7.64 -4.79 1.05
N GLY A 172 6.68 -4.40 0.22
CA GLY A 172 5.37 -5.07 0.12
C GLY A 172 5.48 -6.52 -0.35
N ALA A 173 6.36 -6.79 -1.31
CA ALA A 173 6.63 -8.13 -1.82
C ALA A 173 7.21 -9.06 -0.73
N LYS A 174 8.09 -8.54 0.13
CA LYS A 174 8.59 -9.28 1.31
C LYS A 174 7.46 -9.66 2.27
N VAL A 175 6.49 -8.77 2.48
CA VAL A 175 5.30 -9.07 3.30
C VAL A 175 4.46 -10.18 2.67
N LEU A 176 4.18 -10.13 1.37
CA LEU A 176 3.46 -11.22 0.67
C LEU A 176 4.20 -12.56 0.76
N GLY A 177 5.53 -12.53 0.56
CA GLY A 177 6.37 -13.72 0.75
C GLY A 177 6.26 -14.30 2.15
N ALA A 178 6.28 -13.45 3.19
CA ALA A 178 6.08 -13.91 4.56
C ALA A 178 4.69 -14.53 4.79
N LEU A 179 3.63 -13.98 4.18
CA LEU A 179 2.26 -14.53 4.28
C LEU A 179 2.12 -15.91 3.62
N LEU A 180 2.85 -16.17 2.52
CA LEU A 180 2.92 -17.51 1.92
C LEU A 180 3.56 -18.54 2.85
N GLU A 181 4.51 -18.12 3.68
CA GLU A 181 5.19 -19.00 4.64
C GLU A 181 4.43 -19.18 5.96
N THR A 182 3.43 -18.35 6.24
CA THR A 182 2.74 -18.30 7.53
C THR A 182 1.91 -19.55 7.81
N ASN A 183 0.91 -19.82 6.96
CA ASN A 183 0.09 -21.04 7.01
C ASN A 183 -0.61 -21.27 5.67
N GLU A 184 -1.10 -22.49 5.43
CA GLU A 184 -1.71 -22.87 4.14
C GLU A 184 -2.96 -22.04 3.79
N SER A 185 -3.72 -21.60 4.81
CA SER A 185 -4.91 -20.78 4.57
C SER A 185 -4.52 -19.43 3.98
N HIS A 186 -3.55 -18.74 4.58
CA HIS A 186 -3.03 -17.48 4.05
C HIS A 186 -2.38 -17.68 2.68
N ALA A 187 -1.60 -18.75 2.53
CA ALA A 187 -0.93 -19.05 1.28
C ALA A 187 -1.93 -19.25 0.12
N ALA A 188 -3.05 -19.94 0.36
CA ALA A 188 -4.11 -20.11 -0.63
C ALA A 188 -4.74 -18.77 -1.04
N VAL A 189 -5.07 -17.90 -0.07
CA VAL A 189 -5.66 -16.58 -0.35
C VAL A 189 -4.69 -15.68 -1.10
N VAL A 190 -3.39 -15.72 -0.78
CA VAL A 190 -2.34 -15.00 -1.54
C VAL A 190 -2.30 -15.49 -2.98
N ARG A 191 -2.19 -16.80 -3.21
CA ARG A 191 -2.12 -17.36 -4.57
C ARG A 191 -3.36 -17.02 -5.39
N ASN A 192 -4.55 -17.12 -4.80
CA ASN A 192 -5.81 -16.81 -5.48
C ASN A 192 -5.88 -15.32 -5.88
N ASN A 193 -5.51 -14.41 -4.97
CA ASN A 193 -5.45 -12.99 -5.28
C ASN A 193 -4.41 -12.68 -6.36
N CYS A 194 -3.18 -13.20 -6.22
CA CYS A 194 -2.10 -12.98 -7.19
C CYS A 194 -2.44 -13.56 -8.57
N ALA A 195 -3.08 -14.74 -8.64
CA ALA A 195 -3.54 -15.32 -9.89
C ALA A 195 -4.63 -14.45 -10.56
N ALA A 196 -5.59 -13.94 -9.78
CA ALA A 196 -6.61 -13.03 -10.30
C ALA A 196 -6.00 -11.72 -10.81
N ILE A 197 -5.07 -11.11 -10.07
CA ILE A 197 -4.34 -9.91 -10.48
C ILE A 197 -3.57 -10.17 -11.78
N LEU A 198 -2.87 -11.30 -11.87
CA LEU A 198 -2.10 -11.70 -13.05
C LEU A 198 -3.00 -11.86 -14.28
N ALA A 199 -4.16 -12.53 -14.13
CA ALA A 199 -5.14 -12.69 -15.19
C ALA A 199 -5.72 -11.34 -15.67
N VAL A 200 -6.05 -10.44 -14.74
CA VAL A 200 -6.51 -9.07 -15.06
C VAL A 200 -5.42 -8.31 -15.81
N ALA A 201 -4.18 -8.33 -15.31
CA ALA A 201 -3.05 -7.63 -15.90
C ALA A 201 -2.70 -8.14 -17.33
N ASN A 202 -2.92 -9.43 -17.60
CA ASN A 202 -2.76 -10.03 -18.92
C ASN A 202 -3.97 -9.82 -19.85
N GLY A 203 -5.04 -9.17 -19.39
CA GLY A 203 -6.26 -8.93 -20.17
C GLY A 203 -7.10 -10.20 -20.38
N GLU A 204 -7.04 -11.15 -19.44
CA GLU A 204 -7.79 -12.41 -19.47
C GLU A 204 -9.13 -12.32 -18.73
N ALA A 205 -9.32 -11.27 -17.91
CA ALA A 205 -10.59 -10.97 -17.25
C ALA A 205 -11.67 -10.63 -18.30
N GLY A 206 -12.64 -11.54 -18.50
CA GLY A 206 -13.79 -11.34 -19.39
C GLY A 206 -13.99 -12.38 -20.49
N ARG A 207 -13.21 -13.47 -20.53
CA ARG A 207 -13.48 -14.62 -21.43
C ARG A 207 -14.40 -15.63 -20.73
N ASP A 208 -15.68 -15.62 -21.11
CA ASP A 208 -16.67 -16.69 -20.93
C ASP A 208 -16.70 -17.35 -19.54
N ALA A 209 -17.33 -16.70 -18.56
CA ALA A 209 -17.46 -17.24 -17.22
C ALA A 209 -18.95 -17.35 -16.82
N ASP A 210 -19.40 -18.57 -16.51
CA ASP A 210 -20.74 -18.89 -16.02
C ASP A 210 -20.85 -18.46 -14.53
N ASP A 211 -21.84 -17.64 -14.20
CA ASP A 211 -21.96 -16.67 -13.08
C ASP A 211 -21.76 -17.09 -11.59
N ASP A 212 -21.26 -18.29 -11.22
CA ASP A 212 -21.32 -18.76 -9.80
C ASP A 212 -19.98 -19.24 -9.18
N ASP A 213 -18.80 -18.82 -9.68
CA ASP A 213 -17.49 -19.23 -9.11
C ASP A 213 -16.80 -18.11 -8.30
N ASP A 214 -16.26 -18.41 -7.11
CA ASP A 214 -15.57 -17.45 -6.23
C ASP A 214 -14.39 -16.77 -6.96
N ASP A 215 -13.76 -17.48 -7.88
CA ASP A 215 -12.69 -16.98 -8.74
C ASP A 215 -13.15 -15.78 -9.60
N GLN A 216 -14.41 -15.74 -10.00
CA GLN A 216 -14.95 -14.62 -10.79
C GLN A 216 -15.17 -13.37 -9.95
N GLU A 217 -15.51 -13.51 -8.68
CA GLU A 217 -15.64 -12.36 -7.79
C GLU A 217 -14.28 -11.68 -7.60
N LEU A 218 -13.21 -12.46 -7.38
CA LEU A 218 -11.85 -11.93 -7.30
C LEU A 218 -11.39 -11.28 -8.61
N LEU A 219 -11.65 -11.91 -9.76
CA LEU A 219 -11.34 -11.32 -11.07
C LEU A 219 -12.08 -10.00 -11.30
N ARG A 220 -13.37 -9.94 -10.96
CA ARG A 220 -14.17 -8.71 -11.06
C ARG A 220 -13.62 -7.63 -10.14
N TYR A 221 -13.32 -7.98 -8.88
CA TYR A 221 -12.76 -7.07 -7.90
C TYR A 221 -11.46 -6.43 -8.40
N TRP A 222 -10.50 -7.24 -8.85
CA TRP A 222 -9.21 -6.74 -9.32
C TRP A 222 -9.31 -6.01 -10.67
N SER A 223 -10.24 -6.40 -11.56
CA SER A 223 -10.53 -5.64 -12.77
C SER A 223 -11.06 -4.25 -12.44
N GLU A 224 -12.07 -4.15 -11.56
CA GLU A 224 -12.62 -2.86 -11.11
C GLU A 224 -11.55 -2.01 -10.41
N PHE A 225 -10.66 -2.63 -9.63
CA PHE A 225 -9.53 -1.95 -9.01
C PHE A 225 -8.58 -1.35 -10.04
N CYS A 226 -8.09 -2.14 -11.00
CA CYS A 226 -7.16 -1.68 -12.04
C CYS A 226 -7.80 -0.59 -12.93
N ASP A 227 -9.07 -0.74 -13.28
CA ASP A 227 -9.83 0.24 -14.07
C ASP A 227 -10.03 1.55 -13.30
N LYS A 228 -10.36 1.47 -12.01
CA LYS A 228 -10.55 2.64 -11.13
C LYS A 228 -9.28 3.48 -11.02
N TRP A 229 -8.11 2.85 -10.97
CA TRP A 229 -6.82 3.54 -10.94
C TRP A 229 -6.29 3.91 -12.32
N GLY A 230 -6.92 3.42 -13.39
CA GLY A 230 -6.59 3.78 -14.77
C GLY A 230 -5.22 3.28 -15.22
N TYR A 231 -4.79 2.11 -14.76
CA TYR A 231 -3.49 1.56 -15.13
C TYR A 231 -3.43 1.23 -16.62
N GLY A 232 -2.42 1.79 -17.30
CA GLY A 232 -2.14 1.55 -18.70
C GLY A 232 -1.39 0.24 -18.96
N PRO A 233 -1.22 -0.16 -20.24
CA PRO A 233 -0.61 -1.45 -20.59
C PRO A 233 0.77 -1.70 -19.99
N LYS A 234 1.61 -0.66 -19.90
CA LYS A 234 2.95 -0.80 -19.31
C LYS A 234 2.89 -1.09 -17.81
N GLN A 235 2.00 -0.39 -17.09
CA GLN A 235 1.84 -0.59 -15.66
C GLN A 235 1.27 -1.97 -15.35
N LEU A 236 0.31 -2.44 -16.16
CA LEU A 236 -0.22 -3.80 -16.05
C LEU A 236 0.86 -4.86 -16.33
N GLU A 237 1.74 -4.67 -17.32
CA GLU A 237 2.90 -5.55 -17.55
C GLU A 237 3.82 -5.61 -16.32
N ASP A 238 4.13 -4.45 -15.71
CA ASP A 238 5.00 -4.38 -14.53
C ASP A 238 4.33 -5.04 -13.30
N ILE A 239 3.02 -4.81 -13.10
CA ILE A 239 2.22 -5.48 -12.06
C ILE A 239 2.24 -7.00 -12.24
N ALA A 240 1.99 -7.48 -13.46
CA ALA A 240 2.02 -8.91 -13.78
C ALA A 240 3.37 -9.53 -13.43
N GLY A 241 4.48 -8.85 -13.78
CA GLY A 241 5.83 -9.26 -13.40
C GLY A 241 5.98 -9.37 -11.87
N ALA A 242 5.60 -8.33 -11.14
CA ALA A 242 5.74 -8.27 -9.68
C ALA A 242 4.93 -9.34 -8.93
N VAL A 243 3.72 -9.69 -9.41
CA VAL A 243 2.88 -10.68 -8.72
C VAL A 243 3.13 -12.12 -9.15
N SER A 244 3.77 -12.35 -10.30
CA SER A 244 3.95 -13.69 -10.87
C SER A 244 4.73 -14.66 -9.97
N GLU A 245 5.55 -14.15 -9.06
CA GLU A 245 6.33 -14.95 -8.12
C GLU A 245 5.50 -15.54 -6.97
N PHE A 246 4.27 -15.05 -6.78
CA PHE A 246 3.38 -15.43 -5.67
C PHE A 246 2.17 -16.27 -6.10
N CYS A 247 2.04 -16.56 -7.39
CA CYS A 247 0.99 -17.40 -7.97
C CYS A 247 1.27 -18.90 -7.80
#